data_AF-A0A954MR60-F1
#
_entry.id   AF-A0A954MR60-F1
#
_cell.length_a   1.000
_cell.length_b   1.000
_cell.length_c   1.000
_cell.angle_alpha   90.00
_cell.angle_beta   90.00
_cell.angle_gamma   90.00
#
_symmetry.space_group_name_H-M   'P 1'
#
loop_
_entity.id
_entity.type
_entity.pdbx_description
1 polymer ?
#
loop_
_entity_poly.entity_id
_entity_poly.type
_entity_poly.pdbx_seq_one_letter_code
_entity_poly.pdbx_strand_id
1 'polypeptide(L)'
;MLNICTDTLPQSCLSYIAFRLACIETLELMDFSRRVPAESREPFGFLTQVPFLREVTPQVQLSLLARTWQKHVSPEEIHADIIDEAIVYAVCETSARMVEKLPELVQPFLDNGPLDAKVSIDHQLASELRNLHLQLSNEGDFLLISQLEDLPPEEAQEFKEQFHMSEFYLEPMFDVLGMWYPDADVGEKIQGLLTPNEIRDLQQLLTAYVPTMAKKLSFG
;
A
#
# COMPACT_ATOMS: atom_id res chain seq x y z
N MET A 1 13.08 5.51 9.90
CA MET A 1 13.96 4.85 8.93
C MET A 1 13.53 3.41 8.94
N LEU A 2 12.94 2.97 7.83
CA LEU A 2 12.37 1.61 7.74
C LEU A 2 13.47 0.64 7.30
N ASN A 3 13.75 -0.34 8.15
CA ASN A 3 14.75 -1.38 7.90
C ASN A 3 14.05 -2.68 7.47
N ILE A 4 14.29 -3.11 6.23
CA ILE A 4 13.81 -4.36 5.63
C ILE A 4 14.96 -5.36 5.71
N CYS A 5 14.80 -6.37 6.56
CA CYS A 5 15.85 -7.32 6.94
C CYS A 5 17.14 -6.58 7.34
N THR A 6 18.18 -6.63 6.50
CA THR A 6 19.49 -5.99 6.74
C THR A 6 19.65 -4.62 6.07
N ASP A 7 18.72 -4.22 5.22
CA ASP A 7 18.82 -3.00 4.42
C ASP A 7 17.84 -1.92 4.88
N THR A 8 18.21 -0.66 4.70
CA THR A 8 17.32 0.46 4.96
C THR A 8 16.68 0.94 3.67
N LEU A 9 15.35 1.06 3.65
CA LEU A 9 14.64 1.69 2.53
C LEU A 9 15.13 3.15 2.38
N PRO A 10 15.69 3.55 1.22
CA PRO A 10 16.33 4.85 1.09
C PRO A 10 15.29 5.98 1.15
N GLN A 11 15.54 7.04 1.92
CA GLN A 11 14.72 8.25 1.93
C GLN A 11 15.07 9.11 0.70
N SER A 12 14.59 8.69 -0.48
CA SER A 12 14.94 9.27 -1.77
C SER A 12 13.73 9.88 -2.49
N CYS A 13 13.99 10.67 -3.54
CA CYS A 13 12.94 11.17 -4.44
C CYS A 13 12.15 10.00 -5.05
N LEU A 14 12.82 8.89 -5.41
CA LEU A 14 12.14 7.71 -5.96
C LEU A 14 11.19 7.07 -4.96
N SER A 15 11.59 6.96 -3.68
CA SER A 15 10.73 6.42 -2.62
C SER A 15 9.49 7.30 -2.43
N TYR A 16 9.66 8.62 -2.43
CA TYR A 16 8.54 9.56 -2.41
C TYR A 16 7.60 9.34 -3.62
N ILE A 17 8.15 9.28 -4.83
CA ILE A 17 7.37 9.09 -6.07
C ILE A 17 6.59 7.77 -6.01
N ALA A 18 7.21 6.67 -5.58
CA ALA A 18 6.59 5.36 -5.47
C ALA A 18 5.36 5.39 -4.54
N PHE A 19 5.54 5.86 -3.31
CA PHE A 19 4.45 5.98 -2.33
C PHE A 19 3.37 6.96 -2.80
N ARG A 20 3.75 8.09 -3.39
CA ARG A 20 2.80 9.13 -3.81
C ARG A 20 1.92 8.64 -4.94
N LEU A 21 2.50 8.08 -6.00
CA LEU A 21 1.74 7.60 -7.15
C LEU A 21 0.77 6.49 -6.76
N ALA A 22 1.22 5.51 -5.96
CA ALA A 22 0.35 4.45 -5.46
C ALA A 22 -0.81 4.98 -4.59
N CYS A 23 -0.54 5.98 -3.75
CA CYS A 23 -1.55 6.64 -2.92
C CYS A 23 -2.59 7.39 -3.77
N ILE A 24 -2.14 8.25 -4.69
CA ILE A 24 -3.02 9.06 -5.55
C ILE A 24 -3.82 8.16 -6.50
N GLU A 25 -3.22 7.14 -7.12
CA GLU A 25 -3.96 6.21 -7.99
C GLU A 25 -5.07 5.50 -7.21
N THR A 26 -4.77 5.03 -5.99
CA THR A 26 -5.77 4.39 -5.13
C THR A 26 -6.91 5.35 -4.77
N LEU A 27 -6.59 6.61 -4.48
CA LEU A 27 -7.58 7.67 -4.21
C LEU A 27 -8.48 7.97 -5.42
N GLU A 28 -7.91 8.09 -6.61
CA GLU A 28 -8.68 8.34 -7.84
C GLU A 28 -9.61 7.17 -8.17
N LEU A 29 -9.13 5.93 -8.01
CA LEU A 29 -9.95 4.73 -8.18
C LEU A 29 -11.06 4.65 -7.12
N MET A 30 -10.81 5.10 -5.88
CA MET A 30 -11.85 5.23 -4.86
C MET A 30 -12.92 6.25 -5.25
N ASP A 31 -12.58 7.43 -5.77
CA ASP A 31 -13.63 8.37 -6.21
C ASP A 31 -14.39 7.83 -7.44
N PHE A 32 -13.69 7.24 -8.39
CA PHE A 32 -14.29 6.65 -9.58
C PHE A 32 -15.28 5.53 -9.24
N SER A 33 -14.88 4.60 -8.37
CA SER A 33 -15.69 3.43 -8.01
C SER A 33 -17.01 3.80 -7.33
N ARG A 34 -17.13 4.97 -6.70
CA ARG A 34 -18.42 5.48 -6.16
C ARG A 34 -19.50 5.63 -7.22
N ARG A 35 -19.10 5.82 -8.48
CA ARG A 35 -20.00 5.97 -9.64
C ARG A 35 -20.35 4.64 -10.28
N VAL A 36 -19.67 3.55 -9.88
CA VAL A 36 -19.88 2.20 -10.39
C VAL A 36 -20.79 1.42 -9.43
N PRO A 37 -21.80 0.67 -9.92
CA PRO A 37 -22.62 -0.22 -9.08
C PRO A 37 -21.76 -1.24 -8.32
N ALA A 38 -22.09 -1.49 -7.05
CA ALA A 38 -21.28 -2.35 -6.16
C ALA A 38 -21.06 -3.76 -6.72
N GLU A 39 -22.07 -4.34 -7.38
CA GLU A 39 -22.04 -5.68 -7.97
C GLU A 39 -21.06 -5.84 -9.14
N SER A 40 -20.58 -4.72 -9.70
CA SER A 40 -19.65 -4.70 -10.84
C SER A 40 -18.25 -4.23 -10.45
N ARG A 41 -17.98 -4.06 -9.15
CA ARG A 41 -16.66 -3.60 -8.67
C ARG A 41 -15.73 -4.78 -8.53
N GLU A 42 -14.68 -4.80 -9.34
CA GLU A 42 -13.51 -5.64 -9.10
C GLU A 42 -12.64 -5.04 -7.98
N PRO A 43 -11.82 -5.85 -7.28
CA PRO A 43 -10.81 -5.32 -6.36
C PRO A 43 -9.86 -4.35 -7.06
N PHE A 44 -9.53 -3.25 -6.39
CA PHE A 44 -8.69 -2.18 -6.94
C PHE A 44 -7.79 -1.55 -5.87
N GLY A 45 -6.85 -0.73 -6.31
CA GLY A 45 -5.83 -0.10 -5.46
C GLY A 45 -4.50 -0.81 -5.54
N PHE A 46 -3.48 -0.23 -4.91
CA PHE A 46 -2.10 -0.68 -5.08
C PHE A 46 -1.82 -2.08 -4.50
N LEU A 47 -2.54 -2.51 -3.44
CA LEU A 47 -2.34 -3.85 -2.87
C LEU A 47 -2.81 -4.99 -3.77
N THR A 48 -3.48 -4.70 -4.90
CA THR A 48 -3.75 -5.71 -5.92
C THR A 48 -2.49 -6.31 -6.56
N GLN A 49 -1.32 -5.68 -6.37
CA GLN A 49 -0.02 -6.26 -6.75
C GLN A 49 0.39 -7.44 -5.84
N VAL A 50 -0.17 -7.56 -4.63
CA VAL A 50 0.13 -8.65 -3.69
C VAL A 50 -1.05 -9.61 -3.67
N PRO A 51 -0.95 -10.82 -4.24
CA PRO A 51 -2.10 -11.71 -4.43
C PRO A 51 -2.91 -11.98 -3.16
N PHE A 52 -2.22 -12.26 -2.05
CA PHE A 52 -2.86 -12.53 -0.75
C PHE A 52 -3.64 -11.33 -0.19
N LEU A 53 -3.21 -10.10 -0.50
CA LEU A 53 -3.83 -8.86 -0.01
C LEU A 53 -4.77 -8.22 -1.04
N ARG A 54 -5.09 -8.92 -2.13
CA ARG A 54 -5.89 -8.39 -3.24
C ARG A 54 -7.27 -7.89 -2.80
N GLU A 55 -7.89 -8.57 -1.83
CA GLU A 55 -9.23 -8.27 -1.34
C GLU A 55 -9.27 -7.20 -0.23
N VAL A 56 -8.12 -6.65 0.16
CA VAL A 56 -8.06 -5.58 1.17
C VAL A 56 -8.76 -4.34 0.62
N THR A 57 -9.73 -3.83 1.36
CA THR A 57 -10.50 -2.64 0.94
C THR A 57 -9.60 -1.41 0.78
N PRO A 58 -9.84 -0.54 -0.21
CA PRO A 58 -8.93 0.55 -0.55
C PRO A 58 -8.72 1.57 0.59
N GLN A 59 -9.72 1.77 1.46
CA GLN A 59 -9.56 2.57 2.68
C GLN A 59 -8.53 1.98 3.65
N VAL A 60 -8.50 0.65 3.80
CA VAL A 60 -7.50 -0.05 4.62
C VAL A 60 -6.14 0.00 3.92
N GLN A 61 -6.08 -0.18 2.59
CA GLN A 61 -4.83 -0.05 1.84
C GLN A 61 -4.16 1.31 2.09
N LEU A 62 -4.92 2.41 2.05
CA LEU A 62 -4.40 3.76 2.34
C LEU A 62 -3.94 3.92 3.80
N SER A 63 -4.60 3.26 4.75
CA SER A 63 -4.18 3.26 6.15
C SER A 63 -2.84 2.55 6.33
N LEU A 64 -2.65 1.39 5.68
CA LEU A 64 -1.41 0.63 5.72
C LEU A 64 -0.28 1.41 5.04
N LEU A 65 -0.54 1.99 3.88
CA LEU A 65 0.41 2.87 3.19
C LEU A 65 0.85 4.03 4.09
N ALA A 66 -0.09 4.69 4.78
CA ALA A 66 0.23 5.79 5.68
C ALA A 66 1.10 5.34 6.86
N ARG A 67 0.82 4.18 7.46
CA ARG A 67 1.64 3.60 8.53
C ARG A 67 3.06 3.31 8.05
N THR A 68 3.22 2.62 6.93
CA THR A 68 4.54 2.29 6.37
C THR A 68 5.30 3.55 5.96
N TRP A 69 4.61 4.55 5.38
CA TRP A 69 5.21 5.86 5.09
C TRP A 69 5.70 6.56 6.36
N GLN A 70 4.89 6.59 7.42
CA GLN A 70 5.29 7.19 8.71
C GLN A 70 6.54 6.50 9.28
N LYS A 71 6.60 5.16 9.27
CA LYS A 71 7.79 4.41 9.68
C LYS A 71 9.01 4.78 8.81
N HIS A 72 8.81 4.89 7.50
CA HIS A 72 9.85 5.24 6.54
C HIS A 72 10.46 6.62 6.82
N VAL A 73 9.63 7.65 7.03
CA VAL A 73 10.09 9.03 7.26
C VAL A 73 10.50 9.33 8.71
N SER A 74 10.21 8.42 9.65
CA SER A 74 10.64 8.55 11.05
C SER A 74 12.17 8.72 11.13
N PRO A 75 12.70 9.51 12.08
CA PRO A 75 14.14 9.52 12.37
C PRO A 75 14.60 8.26 13.11
N GLU A 76 13.69 7.50 13.72
CA GLU A 76 14.00 6.29 14.47
C GLU A 76 14.19 5.08 13.54
N GLU A 77 15.10 4.18 13.90
CA GLU A 77 15.25 2.89 13.22
C GLU A 77 14.09 1.98 13.60
N ILE A 78 13.27 1.62 12.61
CA ILE A 78 12.08 0.79 12.78
C ILE A 78 12.24 -0.42 11.88
N HIS A 79 12.19 -1.61 12.45
CA HIS A 79 12.18 -2.86 11.70
C HIS A 79 10.83 -3.03 10.99
N ALA A 80 10.90 -3.33 9.70
CA ALA A 80 9.77 -3.68 8.88
C ALA A 80 9.19 -5.02 9.33
N ASP A 81 7.86 -5.11 9.31
CA ASP A 81 7.15 -6.37 9.32
C ASP A 81 6.83 -6.82 7.88
N ILE A 82 6.28 -8.03 7.73
CA ILE A 82 5.91 -8.58 6.42
C ILE A 82 4.90 -7.69 5.66
N ILE A 83 4.09 -6.90 6.38
CA ILE A 83 3.14 -5.96 5.75
C ILE A 83 3.91 -4.79 5.16
N ASP A 84 4.85 -4.21 5.90
CA ASP A 84 5.68 -3.11 5.38
C ASP A 84 6.45 -3.54 4.12
N GLU A 85 6.99 -4.76 4.09
CA GLU A 85 7.65 -5.33 2.90
C GLU A 85 6.67 -5.44 1.72
N ALA A 86 5.48 -6.01 1.95
CA ALA A 86 4.44 -6.13 0.94
C ALA A 86 3.99 -4.76 0.41
N ILE A 87 3.87 -3.76 1.29
CA ILE A 87 3.51 -2.38 0.93
C ILE A 87 4.60 -1.76 0.06
N VAL A 88 5.88 -1.87 0.45
CA VAL A 88 7.01 -1.33 -0.33
C VAL A 88 7.08 -1.96 -1.72
N TYR A 89 6.92 -3.29 -1.81
CA TYR A 89 6.81 -3.97 -3.09
C TYR A 89 5.64 -3.42 -3.92
N ALA A 90 4.44 -3.35 -3.34
CA ALA A 90 3.23 -2.98 -4.03
C ALA A 90 3.27 -1.53 -4.54
N VAL A 91 3.80 -0.58 -3.78
CA VAL A 91 3.93 0.81 -4.24
C VAL A 91 4.98 0.95 -5.36
N CYS A 92 6.06 0.18 -5.31
CA CYS A 92 7.09 0.18 -6.36
C CYS A 92 6.55 -0.41 -7.68
N GLU A 93 5.89 -1.57 -7.64
CA GLU A 93 5.30 -2.17 -8.84
C GLU A 93 4.15 -1.33 -9.40
N THR A 94 3.30 -0.78 -8.53
CA THR A 94 2.20 0.09 -8.94
C THR A 94 2.71 1.33 -9.65
N SER A 95 3.68 2.03 -9.06
CA SER A 95 4.25 3.25 -9.65
C SER A 95 5.01 2.97 -10.95
N ALA A 96 5.78 1.88 -11.03
CA ALA A 96 6.43 1.46 -12.26
C ALA A 96 5.40 1.16 -13.37
N ARG A 97 4.33 0.43 -13.06
CA ARG A 97 3.22 0.16 -13.98
C ARG A 97 2.56 1.46 -14.45
N MET A 98 2.34 2.43 -13.57
CA MET A 98 1.75 3.72 -13.94
C MET A 98 2.64 4.48 -14.94
N VAL A 99 3.96 4.52 -14.72
CA VAL A 99 4.91 5.14 -15.66
C VAL A 99 4.87 4.44 -17.02
N GLU A 100 4.75 3.10 -17.06
CA GLU A 100 4.74 2.34 -18.31
C GLU A 100 3.41 2.41 -19.07
N LYS A 101 2.28 2.47 -18.35
CA LYS A 101 0.94 2.28 -18.94
C LYS A 101 0.11 3.56 -19.00
N LEU A 102 0.38 4.51 -18.11
CA LEU A 102 -0.39 5.75 -17.93
C LEU A 102 0.55 6.96 -17.74
N PRO A 103 1.61 7.13 -18.56
CA PRO A 103 2.62 8.18 -18.36
C PRO A 103 2.04 9.60 -18.33
N GLU A 104 0.93 9.84 -19.03
CA GLU A 104 0.22 11.12 -19.06
C GLU A 104 -0.40 11.53 -17.72
N LEU A 105 -0.65 10.57 -16.81
CA LEU A 105 -1.19 10.84 -15.47
C LEU A 105 -0.09 11.09 -14.44
N VAL A 106 1.12 10.58 -14.68
CA VAL A 106 2.20 10.61 -13.70
C VAL A 106 2.63 12.05 -13.37
N GLN A 107 2.94 12.86 -14.39
CA GLN A 107 3.38 14.23 -14.14
C GLN A 107 2.31 15.06 -13.41
N PRO A 108 1.03 15.07 -13.82
CA PRO A 108 -0.03 15.73 -13.05
C PRO A 108 -0.16 15.28 -11.59
N PHE A 109 0.08 14.00 -11.29
CA PHE A 109 0.02 13.49 -9.91
C PHE A 109 1.23 13.92 -9.07
N LEU A 110 2.38 14.19 -9.69
CA LEU A 110 3.56 14.73 -9.01
C LEU A 110 3.48 16.26 -8.90
N ASP A 111 2.92 16.91 -9.92
CA ASP A 111 2.69 18.35 -9.94
C ASP A 111 1.81 18.75 -8.76
N ASN A 112 2.28 19.72 -7.97
CA ASN A 112 1.62 20.21 -6.75
C ASN A 112 1.70 19.27 -5.54
N GLY A 113 2.51 18.21 -5.59
CA GLY A 113 2.85 17.43 -4.40
C GLY A 113 3.74 18.22 -3.41
N PRO A 114 3.87 17.74 -2.15
CA PRO A 114 4.77 18.35 -1.17
C PRO A 114 6.24 18.45 -1.60
N LEU A 115 6.71 17.53 -2.45
CA LEU A 115 8.06 17.52 -2.99
C LEU A 115 8.03 17.93 -4.47
N ASP A 116 8.87 18.90 -4.85
CA ASP A 116 9.09 19.30 -6.25
C ASP A 116 9.93 18.24 -6.99
N ALA A 117 9.30 17.10 -7.31
CA ALA A 117 9.92 15.96 -7.96
C ALA A 117 10.11 16.20 -9.46
N LYS A 118 11.30 16.68 -9.85
CA LYS A 118 11.67 16.88 -11.26
C LYS A 118 12.27 15.61 -11.84
N VAL A 119 11.43 14.78 -12.44
CA VAL A 119 11.83 13.51 -13.07
C VAL A 119 11.35 13.46 -14.52
N SER A 120 12.07 12.70 -15.36
CA SER A 120 11.60 12.39 -16.72
C SER A 120 10.70 11.17 -16.65
N ILE A 121 9.49 11.26 -17.21
CA ILE A 121 8.55 10.13 -17.24
C ILE A 121 8.90 9.23 -18.42
N ASP A 122 9.75 8.26 -18.19
CA ASP A 122 10.26 7.34 -19.20
C ASP A 122 10.44 5.91 -18.66
N HIS A 123 10.87 5.00 -19.54
CA HIS A 123 11.13 3.61 -19.17
C HIS A 123 12.25 3.48 -18.10
N GLN A 124 13.18 4.43 -18.04
CA GLN A 124 14.24 4.40 -17.04
C GLN A 124 13.64 4.65 -15.65
N LEU A 125 12.77 5.66 -15.50
CA LEU A 125 12.06 5.90 -14.24
C LEU A 125 11.26 4.67 -13.78
N ALA A 126 10.52 4.01 -14.68
CA ALA A 126 9.80 2.78 -14.35
C ALA A 126 10.74 1.67 -13.83
N SER A 127 11.90 1.52 -14.47
CA SER A 127 12.91 0.55 -14.08
C SER A 127 13.53 0.90 -12.72
N GLU A 128 13.81 2.17 -12.47
CA GLU A 128 14.33 2.66 -11.19
C GLU A 128 13.34 2.46 -10.04
N LEU A 129 12.05 2.73 -10.26
CA LEU A 129 10.99 2.49 -9.29
C LEU A 129 10.89 1.01 -8.93
N ARG A 130 10.94 0.11 -9.94
CA ARG A 130 10.93 -1.33 -9.71
C ARG A 130 12.18 -1.80 -8.97
N ASN A 131 13.33 -1.23 -9.29
CA ASN A 131 14.59 -1.60 -8.65
C ASN A 131 14.67 -1.18 -7.17
N LEU A 132 13.85 -0.24 -6.69
CA LEU A 132 13.85 0.15 -5.28
C LEU A 132 13.62 -1.02 -4.34
N HIS A 133 12.64 -1.89 -4.64
CA HIS A 133 12.35 -3.05 -3.79
C HIS A 133 13.31 -4.21 -4.06
N LEU A 134 13.79 -4.37 -5.30
CA LEU A 134 14.76 -5.41 -5.67
C LEU A 134 16.16 -5.21 -5.07
N GLN A 135 16.49 -3.97 -4.68
CA GLN A 135 17.75 -3.65 -4.00
C GLN A 135 17.71 -3.93 -2.50
N LEU A 136 16.54 -4.21 -1.94
CA LEU A 136 16.37 -4.57 -0.54
C LEU A 136 16.53 -6.08 -0.41
N SER A 137 17.17 -6.52 0.67
CA SER A 137 17.19 -7.91 1.10
C SER A 137 15.79 -8.31 1.57
N ASN A 138 14.81 -8.38 0.67
CA ASN A 138 13.47 -8.90 0.97
C ASN A 138 13.44 -10.41 0.74
N GLU A 139 12.61 -11.12 1.51
CA GLU A 139 12.44 -12.57 1.33
C GLU A 139 11.34 -12.86 0.29
N GLY A 140 10.43 -11.90 0.07
CA GLY A 140 9.34 -12.03 -0.90
C GLY A 140 8.25 -13.00 -0.47
N ASP A 141 8.27 -13.45 0.79
CA ASP A 141 7.36 -14.44 1.36
C ASP A 141 5.89 -14.06 1.19
N PHE A 142 5.56 -12.77 1.27
CA PHE A 142 4.21 -12.25 1.06
C PHE A 142 3.62 -12.57 -0.32
N LEU A 143 4.45 -12.86 -1.33
CA LEU A 143 3.99 -13.30 -2.66
C LEU A 143 3.63 -14.79 -2.69
N LEU A 144 4.21 -15.58 -1.79
CA LEU A 144 4.05 -17.03 -1.75
C LEU A 144 2.83 -17.46 -0.91
N ILE A 145 2.35 -16.63 0.02
CA ILE A 145 1.25 -16.99 0.93
C ILE A 145 -0.01 -17.44 0.18
N SER A 146 -0.35 -16.80 -0.94
CA SER A 146 -1.50 -17.21 -1.76
C SER A 146 -1.43 -18.66 -2.26
N GLN A 147 -0.22 -19.22 -2.39
CA GLN A 147 -0.03 -20.62 -2.78
C GLN A 147 -0.46 -21.59 -1.66
N LEU A 148 -0.47 -21.13 -0.40
CA LEU A 148 -0.92 -21.94 0.74
C LEU A 148 -2.45 -22.10 0.76
N GLU A 149 -3.20 -21.18 0.13
CA GLU A 149 -4.68 -21.18 0.18
C GLU A 149 -5.27 -22.38 -0.56
N ASP A 150 -4.57 -22.89 -1.57
CA ASP A 150 -4.98 -24.03 -2.38
C ASP A 150 -4.47 -25.38 -1.85
N LEU A 151 -3.64 -25.39 -0.81
CA LEU A 151 -3.00 -26.60 -0.28
C LEU A 151 -3.80 -27.24 0.86
N PRO A 152 -3.86 -28.59 0.94
CA PRO A 152 -4.31 -29.28 2.14
C PRO A 152 -3.45 -28.92 3.37
N PRO A 153 -4.00 -28.98 4.61
CA PRO A 153 -3.29 -28.55 5.81
C PRO A 153 -1.92 -29.22 6.04
N GLU A 154 -1.77 -30.50 5.70
CA GLU A 154 -0.51 -31.24 5.84
C GLU A 154 0.56 -30.70 4.85
N GLU A 155 0.19 -30.50 3.59
CA GLU A 155 1.07 -29.94 2.56
C GLU A 155 1.42 -28.47 2.84
N ALA A 156 0.45 -27.69 3.34
CA ALA A 156 0.69 -26.31 3.75
C ALA A 156 1.67 -26.21 4.93
N GLN A 157 1.63 -27.17 5.87
CA GLN A 157 2.58 -27.23 6.98
C GLN A 157 4.00 -27.53 6.49
N GLU A 158 4.16 -28.50 5.58
CA GLU A 158 5.46 -28.81 4.97
C GLU A 158 6.02 -27.61 4.20
N PHE A 159 5.18 -26.90 3.45
CA PHE A 159 5.57 -25.68 2.75
C PHE A 159 6.05 -24.59 3.71
N LYS A 160 5.28 -24.31 4.79
CA LYS A 160 5.68 -23.32 5.81
C LYS A 160 7.03 -23.66 6.44
N GLU A 161 7.29 -24.93 6.72
CA GLU A 161 8.58 -25.39 7.27
C GLU A 161 9.73 -25.19 6.28
N GLN A 162 9.51 -25.47 5.00
CA GLN A 162 10.51 -25.32 3.94
C GLN A 162 10.94 -23.85 3.73
N PHE A 163 10.00 -22.92 3.81
CA PHE A 163 10.25 -21.49 3.62
C PHE A 163 10.42 -20.72 4.93
N HIS A 164 10.51 -21.41 6.08
CA HIS A 164 10.66 -20.79 7.40
C HIS A 164 9.54 -19.78 7.78
N MET A 165 8.34 -19.95 7.19
CA MET A 165 7.18 -19.09 7.42
C MET A 165 6.44 -19.48 8.70
N SER A 166 6.93 -19.00 9.84
CA SER A 166 6.25 -19.24 11.12
C SER A 166 4.87 -18.58 11.16
N GLU A 167 3.91 -19.16 11.89
CA GLU A 167 2.56 -18.60 12.01
C GLU A 167 2.57 -17.18 12.60
N PHE A 168 3.43 -16.92 13.58
CA PHE A 168 3.59 -15.59 14.19
C PHE A 168 4.11 -14.55 13.19
N TYR A 169 4.98 -14.95 12.26
CA TYR A 169 5.47 -14.08 11.21
C TYR A 169 4.37 -13.74 10.18
N LEU A 170 3.48 -14.70 9.89
CA LEU A 170 2.39 -14.53 8.93
C LEU A 170 1.13 -13.86 9.52
N GLU A 171 0.93 -13.92 10.83
CA GLU A 171 -0.25 -13.39 11.55
C GLU A 171 -0.66 -11.96 11.10
N PRO A 172 0.28 -11.00 10.93
CA PRO A 172 -0.07 -9.66 10.45
C PRO A 172 -0.78 -9.64 9.09
N MET A 173 -0.49 -10.57 8.18
CA MET A 173 -1.13 -10.65 6.86
C MET A 173 -2.61 -11.03 7.00
N PHE A 174 -2.93 -11.95 7.91
CA PHE A 174 -4.31 -12.36 8.19
C PHE A 174 -5.08 -11.26 8.94
N ASP A 175 -4.43 -10.58 9.88
CA ASP A 175 -5.04 -9.46 10.62
C ASP A 175 -5.51 -8.35 9.68
N VAL A 176 -4.72 -8.04 8.64
CA VAL A 176 -5.06 -7.05 7.63
C VAL A 176 -6.34 -7.43 6.85
N LEU A 177 -6.55 -8.71 6.53
CA LEU A 177 -7.79 -9.17 5.87
C LEU A 177 -9.02 -8.98 6.77
N GLY A 178 -8.84 -9.02 8.09
CA GLY A 178 -9.89 -8.75 9.08
C GLY A 178 -10.21 -7.26 9.28
N MET A 179 -9.39 -6.34 8.76
CA MET A 179 -9.60 -4.90 8.97
C MET A 179 -10.78 -4.38 8.16
N TRP A 180 -11.74 -3.75 8.85
CA TRP A 180 -12.93 -3.16 8.21
C TRP A 180 -12.84 -1.65 8.05
N TYR A 181 -12.03 -0.99 8.89
CA TYR A 181 -11.94 0.46 8.97
C TYR A 181 -10.50 0.92 8.84
N PRO A 182 -10.24 2.07 8.19
CA PRO A 182 -8.94 2.70 8.24
C PRO A 182 -8.63 3.19 9.66
N ASP A 183 -7.36 3.45 9.96
CA ASP A 183 -6.98 4.09 11.20
C ASP A 183 -7.61 5.50 11.31
N ALA A 184 -7.88 5.97 12.52
CA ALA A 184 -8.48 7.30 12.72
C ALA A 184 -7.51 8.45 12.35
N ASP A 185 -6.21 8.18 12.38
CA ASP A 185 -5.11 9.13 12.26
C ASP A 185 -4.36 9.01 10.91
N VAL A 186 -4.97 8.41 9.87
CA VAL A 186 -4.35 8.32 8.52
C VAL A 186 -3.82 9.67 8.05
N GLY A 187 -4.57 10.76 8.28
CA GLY A 187 -4.17 12.11 7.87
C GLY A 187 -2.90 12.63 8.57
N GLU A 188 -2.63 12.19 9.79
CA GLU A 188 -1.39 12.52 10.52
C GLU A 188 -0.22 11.69 10.00
N LYS A 189 -0.46 10.40 9.77
CA LYS A 189 0.55 9.44 9.29
C LYS A 189 1.03 9.74 7.86
N ILE A 190 0.17 10.29 7.00
CA ILE A 190 0.47 10.54 5.58
C ILE A 190 1.14 11.90 5.31
N GLN A 191 1.48 12.65 6.35
CA GLN A 191 2.14 13.95 6.21
C GLN A 191 3.44 13.84 5.41
N GLY A 192 3.71 14.86 4.59
CA GLY A 192 4.86 14.87 3.69
C GLY A 192 4.67 14.08 2.39
N LEU A 193 3.68 13.17 2.32
CA LEU A 193 3.32 12.49 1.08
C LEU A 193 2.27 13.28 0.27
N LEU A 194 1.27 13.79 0.99
CA LEU A 194 0.16 14.57 0.47
C LEU A 194 0.18 16.01 0.98
N THR A 195 -0.36 16.93 0.20
CA THR A 195 -0.56 18.32 0.61
C THR A 195 -1.67 18.43 1.66
N PRO A 196 -1.73 19.53 2.44
CA PRO A 196 -2.81 19.73 3.41
C PRO A 196 -4.22 19.69 2.82
N ASN A 197 -4.39 20.08 1.55
CA ASN A 197 -5.69 20.00 0.87
C ASN A 197 -6.01 18.55 0.47
N GLU A 198 -5.05 17.82 -0.12
CA GLU A 198 -5.19 16.40 -0.43
C GLU A 198 -5.51 15.56 0.83
N ILE A 199 -4.87 15.86 1.97
CA ILE A 199 -5.16 15.19 3.25
C ILE A 199 -6.61 15.44 3.70
N ARG A 200 -7.11 16.68 3.53
CA ARG A 200 -8.49 17.02 3.87
C ARG A 200 -9.47 16.25 2.98
N ASP A 201 -9.18 16.16 1.68
CA ASP A 201 -10.02 15.45 0.72
C ASP A 201 -10.02 13.94 0.98
N LEU A 202 -8.85 13.36 1.29
CA LEU A 202 -8.70 11.99 1.78
C LEU A 202 -9.60 11.73 3.00
N GLN A 203 -9.54 12.58 4.02
CA GLN A 203 -10.35 12.40 5.24
C GLN A 203 -11.87 12.43 4.94
N GLN A 204 -12.31 13.33 4.05
CA GLN A 204 -13.71 13.38 3.61
C GLN A 204 -14.11 12.10 2.86
N LEU A 205 -13.24 11.62 1.98
CA LEU A 205 -13.47 10.39 1.22
C LEU A 205 -13.57 9.18 2.17
N LEU A 206 -12.61 9.01 3.09
CA LEU A 206 -12.64 7.92 4.07
C LEU A 206 -13.91 7.96 4.92
N THR A 207 -14.35 9.15 5.36
CA THR A 207 -15.61 9.31 6.11
C THR A 207 -16.84 8.87 5.31
N ALA A 208 -16.84 9.08 3.99
CA ALA A 208 -17.92 8.62 3.12
C ALA A 208 -17.91 7.09 2.90
N TYR A 209 -16.75 6.45 3.03
CA TYR A 209 -16.56 5.00 2.88
C TYR A 209 -16.83 4.21 4.16
N VAL A 210 -16.69 4.84 5.34
CA VAL A 210 -17.11 4.26 6.61
C VAL A 210 -18.65 4.30 6.68
N PRO A 211 -19.36 3.16 6.65
CA PRO A 211 -20.80 3.15 6.83
C PRO A 211 -21.13 3.82 8.16
N THR A 212 -22.15 4.69 8.17
CA THR A 212 -22.58 5.44 9.36
C THR A 212 -23.21 4.52 10.42
N MET A 213 -22.48 3.56 10.99
CA MET A 213 -22.95 2.74 12.11
C MET A 213 -23.09 3.57 13.40
N ALA A 214 -22.44 4.73 13.48
CA ALA A 214 -22.55 5.63 14.64
C ALA A 214 -23.89 6.41 14.73
N LYS A 215 -24.77 6.38 13.72
CA LYS A 215 -26.10 7.05 13.80
C LYS A 215 -27.29 6.13 14.01
N LYS A 216 -27.10 4.79 14.05
CA LYS A 216 -28.20 3.82 14.19
C LYS A 216 -28.18 2.97 15.46
N LEU A 217 -27.22 3.16 16.36
CA LEU A 217 -27.28 2.57 17.71
C LEU A 217 -28.07 3.42 18.73
N SER A 218 -28.67 4.52 18.30
CA SER A 218 -29.75 5.19 19.03
C SER A 218 -31.10 4.85 18.41
N PHE A 219 -31.53 3.60 18.57
CA PHE A 219 -32.92 3.20 18.41
C PHE A 219 -33.31 2.25 19.54
N GLY A 220 -34.23 2.72 20.39
CA GLY A 220 -35.16 1.90 21.19
C GLY A 220 -34.64 1.39 22.51
#